data_AF-A0A2S2PYD9-F1
#
_entry.id   AF-A0A2S2PYD9-F1
#
_cell.length_a   1.000
_cell.length_b   1.000
_cell.length_c   1.000
_cell.angle_alpha   90.00
_cell.angle_beta   90.00
_cell.angle_gamma   90.00
#
_symmetry.space_group_name_H-M   'P 1'
#
loop_
_entity.id
_entity.type
_entity.pdbx_description
1 polymer ?
#
loop_
_entity_poly.entity_id
_entity_poly.type
_entity_poly.pdbx_seq_one_letter_code
_entity_poly.pdbx_strand_id
1 'polypeptide(L)'
;MGIQDALYSGVPIIGIPMFADQFSNINFIVQNECGLKLQLEQIDERTAYKMISTVLEDNKYAINAERLSQLYRDREKDPLEVAVYWIEYVAKHQVGLMLKPAFQDQWYEHYLLDVVAVLTVVAVTIAYLTGRVIIALYRLILI
;
A
#
# COMPACT_ATOMS: atom_id res chain seq x y z
N MET A 1 6.12 -8.45 3.92
CA MET A 1 6.65 -9.62 4.65
C MET A 1 8.01 -10.04 4.11
N GLY A 2 8.13 -10.56 2.87
CA GLY A 2 9.42 -11.08 2.39
C GLY A 2 10.66 -10.15 2.50
N ILE A 3 10.53 -8.84 2.25
CA ILE A 3 11.67 -7.91 2.32
C ILE A 3 12.16 -7.71 3.76
N GLN A 4 11.25 -7.60 4.73
CA GLN A 4 11.62 -7.39 6.14
C GLN A 4 12.26 -8.64 6.73
N ASP A 5 11.80 -9.84 6.36
CA ASP A 5 12.38 -11.10 6.82
C ASP A 5 13.79 -11.30 6.24
N ALA A 6 13.97 -10.97 4.97
CA ALA A 6 15.27 -11.01 4.31
C ALA A 6 16.25 -9.98 4.89
N LEU A 7 15.78 -8.75 5.11
CA LEU A 7 16.53 -7.69 5.77
C LEU A 7 16.91 -8.09 7.20
N TYR A 8 15.97 -8.62 7.97
CA TYR A 8 16.24 -9.14 9.29
C TYR A 8 17.27 -10.27 9.21
N SER A 9 17.17 -11.19 8.25
CA SER A 9 18.09 -12.34 8.12
C SER A 9 19.45 -11.99 7.52
N GLY A 10 19.63 -10.78 6.99
CA GLY A 10 20.89 -10.36 6.35
C GLY A 10 21.17 -11.07 5.03
N VAL A 11 20.12 -11.45 4.29
CA VAL A 11 20.26 -12.13 3.01
C VAL A 11 19.97 -11.16 1.86
N PRO A 12 20.72 -11.22 0.75
CA PRO A 12 20.48 -10.38 -0.40
C PRO A 12 19.19 -10.77 -1.12
N ILE A 13 18.56 -9.80 -1.81
CA ILE A 13 17.22 -9.96 -2.38
C ILE A 13 17.24 -9.74 -3.90
N ILE A 14 16.58 -10.62 -4.66
CA ILE A 14 16.12 -10.30 -6.01
C ILE A 14 14.63 -9.97 -5.92
N GLY A 15 14.31 -8.69 -6.04
CA GLY A 15 12.97 -8.17 -5.87
C GLY A 15 12.21 -8.09 -7.18
N ILE A 16 10.99 -8.64 -7.22
CA ILE A 16 10.05 -8.53 -8.34
C ILE A 16 8.84 -7.69 -7.87
N PRO A 17 8.91 -6.36 -7.93
CA PRO A 17 7.82 -5.52 -7.46
C PRO A 17 6.63 -5.62 -8.41
N MET A 18 5.43 -5.86 -7.87
CA MET A 18 4.20 -5.96 -8.66
C MET A 18 3.24 -4.79 -8.42
N PHE A 19 3.13 -4.29 -7.20
CA PHE A 19 2.17 -3.23 -6.85
C PHE A 19 2.59 -2.46 -5.59
N ALA A 20 2.02 -1.26 -5.46
CA ALA A 20 2.07 -0.41 -4.27
C ALA A 20 3.49 -0.11 -3.75
N ASP A 21 3.73 -0.32 -2.46
CA ASP A 21 4.94 0.04 -1.73
C ASP A 21 6.17 -0.80 -2.11
N GLN A 22 5.97 -1.96 -2.76
CA GLN A 22 7.07 -2.85 -3.16
C GLN A 22 8.07 -2.16 -4.09
N PHE A 23 7.63 -1.24 -4.96
CA PHE A 23 8.55 -0.50 -5.84
C PHE A 23 9.56 0.33 -5.05
N SER A 24 9.07 1.08 -4.06
CA SER A 24 9.92 1.91 -3.19
C SER A 24 10.80 1.03 -2.30
N ASN A 25 10.25 -0.05 -1.75
CA ASN A 25 11.01 -0.98 -0.90
C ASN A 25 12.15 -1.65 -1.67
N ILE A 26 11.92 -2.11 -2.90
CA ILE A 26 12.98 -2.71 -3.74
C ILE A 26 13.99 -1.65 -4.20
N ASN A 27 13.57 -0.43 -4.50
CA ASN A 27 14.52 0.65 -4.80
C ASN A 27 15.45 0.93 -3.61
N PHE A 28 14.95 0.88 -2.37
CA PHE A 28 15.78 0.99 -1.17
C PHE A 28 16.82 -0.14 -1.07
N ILE A 29 16.43 -1.40 -1.37
CA ILE A 29 17.35 -2.53 -1.40
C ILE A 29 18.46 -2.33 -2.46
N VAL A 30 18.09 -1.90 -3.66
CA VAL A 30 19.05 -1.66 -4.75
C VAL A 30 19.98 -0.50 -4.43
N GLN A 31 19.47 0.59 -3.85
CA GLN A 31 20.28 1.75 -3.45
C GLN A 31 21.30 1.42 -2.36
N ASN A 32 20.98 0.46 -1.48
CA ASN A 32 21.91 -0.05 -0.47
C ASN A 32 22.78 -1.21 -0.97
N GLU A 33 22.74 -1.51 -2.27
CA GLU A 33 23.49 -2.61 -2.89
C GLU A 33 23.27 -3.95 -2.18
N CYS A 34 22.07 -4.17 -1.62
CA CYS A 34 21.68 -5.39 -0.91
C CYS A 34 20.92 -6.36 -1.83
N GLY A 35 20.82 -6.06 -3.12
CA GLY A 35 20.04 -6.84 -4.05
C GLY A 35 19.83 -6.19 -5.40
N LEU A 36 19.01 -6.83 -6.22
CA LEU A 36 18.66 -6.40 -7.56
C LEU A 36 17.15 -6.32 -7.76
N LYS A 37 16.72 -5.47 -8.68
CA LYS A 37 15.32 -5.36 -9.11
C LYS A 37 15.12 -6.07 -10.45
N LEU A 38 14.16 -6.98 -10.50
CA LEU A 38 13.70 -7.65 -11.73
C LEU A 38 12.29 -7.16 -12.05
N GLN A 39 12.10 -6.53 -13.20
CA GLN A 39 10.77 -6.12 -13.63
C GLN A 39 9.97 -7.34 -14.09
N LEU A 40 8.67 -7.34 -13.81
CA LEU A 40 7.81 -8.48 -14.09
C LEU A 40 7.80 -8.83 -15.60
N GLU A 41 7.89 -7.81 -16.45
CA GLU A 41 7.91 -7.92 -17.91
C GLU A 41 9.24 -8.48 -18.45
N GLN A 42 10.28 -8.53 -17.62
CA GLN A 42 11.64 -8.95 -17.99
C GLN A 42 11.97 -10.37 -17.51
N ILE A 43 10.99 -11.08 -16.93
CA ILE A 43 11.22 -12.41 -16.39
C ILE A 43 11.34 -13.44 -17.52
N ASP A 44 12.54 -13.97 -17.67
CA ASP A 44 12.82 -15.19 -18.43
C ASP A 44 13.93 -16.00 -17.72
N GLU A 45 14.16 -17.23 -18.17
CA GLU A 45 15.15 -18.14 -17.59
C GLU A 45 16.56 -17.54 -17.56
N ARG A 46 16.97 -16.92 -18.67
CA ARG A 46 18.32 -16.37 -18.85
C ARG A 46 18.56 -15.18 -17.92
N THR A 47 17.56 -14.32 -17.77
CA THR A 47 17.59 -13.13 -16.92
C THR A 47 17.58 -13.54 -15.46
N ALA A 48 16.71 -14.49 -15.07
CA ALA A 48 16.69 -15.03 -13.72
C ALA A 48 18.05 -15.66 -13.35
N TYR A 49 18.58 -16.53 -14.22
CA TYR A 49 19.89 -17.17 -14.01
C TYR A 49 20.99 -16.11 -13.82
N LYS A 50 21.08 -15.14 -14.74
CA LYS A 50 22.08 -14.07 -14.66
C LYS A 50 22.00 -13.29 -13.35
N MET A 51 20.80 -12.93 -12.91
CA MET A 51 20.63 -12.16 -11.67
C MET A 51 20.98 -12.98 -10.43
N ILE A 52 20.58 -14.25 -10.38
CA ILE A 52 20.94 -15.16 -9.30
C ILE A 52 22.46 -15.32 -9.23
N SER A 53 23.12 -15.64 -10.36
CA SER A 53 24.58 -15.72 -10.43
C SER A 53 25.23 -14.42 -9.97
N THR A 54 24.74 -13.26 -10.43
CA THR A 54 25.29 -11.96 -10.04
C THR A 54 25.23 -11.73 -8.53
N VAL A 55 24.12 -12.07 -7.88
CA VAL A 55 23.94 -11.89 -6.44
C VAL A 55 24.78 -12.88 -5.62
N LEU A 56 25.01 -14.08 -6.15
CA LEU A 56 25.81 -15.11 -5.48
C LEU A 56 27.32 -14.95 -5.68
N GLU A 57 27.77 -14.45 -6.83
CA GLU A 57 29.19 -14.32 -7.17
C GLU A 57 29.80 -13.00 -6.66
N ASP A 58 29.02 -11.92 -6.63
CA ASP A 58 29.47 -10.62 -6.12
C ASP A 58 29.15 -10.51 -4.62
N ASN A 59 30.17 -10.76 -3.79
CA ASN A 59 30.05 -10.75 -2.33
C ASN A 59 29.55 -9.41 -1.76
N LYS A 60 29.59 -8.30 -2.51
CA LYS A 60 29.09 -7.02 -2.02
C LYS A 60 27.63 -7.10 -1.57
N TYR A 61 26.80 -7.89 -2.26
CA TYR A 61 25.38 -7.99 -1.92
C TYR A 61 25.18 -8.68 -0.57
N ALA A 62 25.94 -9.74 -0.29
CA ALA A 62 25.91 -10.44 0.99
C ALA A 62 26.47 -9.55 2.13
N ILE A 63 27.63 -8.92 1.91
CA ILE A 63 28.27 -8.03 2.88
C ILE A 63 27.36 -6.85 3.24
N ASN A 64 26.75 -6.21 2.23
CA ASN A 64 25.86 -5.08 2.45
C ASN A 64 24.54 -5.51 3.10
N ALA A 65 23.99 -6.68 2.73
CA ALA A 65 22.79 -7.22 3.37
C ALA A 65 23.04 -7.53 4.86
N GLU A 66 24.19 -8.12 5.20
CA GLU A 66 24.58 -8.36 6.59
C GLU A 66 24.77 -7.05 7.36
N ARG A 67 25.49 -6.07 6.79
CA ARG A 67 25.66 -4.74 7.38
C ARG A 67 24.32 -4.07 7.65
N LEU A 68 23.41 -4.09 6.68
CA LEU A 68 22.11 -3.46 6.80
C LEU A 68 21.19 -4.22 7.79
N SER A 69 21.32 -5.54 7.88
CA SER A 69 20.66 -6.35 8.91
C SER A 69 21.09 -5.96 10.32
N GLN A 70 22.39 -5.78 10.55
CA GLN A 70 22.91 -5.32 11.84
C GLN A 70 22.30 -3.97 12.22
N LEU A 71 22.29 -3.01 11.30
CA LEU A 71 21.64 -1.70 11.51
C LEU A 71 20.13 -1.81 11.74
N TYR A 72 19.46 -2.74 11.07
CA TYR A 72 18.01 -2.94 11.21
C TYR A 72 17.63 -3.55 12.57
N ARG A 73 18.48 -4.43 13.09
CA ARG A 73 18.32 -5.09 14.40
C ARG A 73 18.80 -4.21 15.55
N ASP A 74 19.70 -3.27 15.29
CA ASP A 74 20.19 -2.30 16.27
C ASP A 74 19.07 -1.30 16.63
N ARG A 75 18.40 -1.57 17.74
CA ARG A 75 17.26 -0.81 18.24
C ARG A 75 17.38 -0.69 19.74
N GLU A 76 16.97 0.46 20.27
CA GLU A 76 17.00 0.72 21.72
C GLU A 76 16.13 -0.26 22.52
N LYS A 77 15.00 -0.70 21.95
CA LYS A 77 14.03 -1.59 22.60
C LYS A 77 13.63 -2.73 21.69
N ASP A 78 13.36 -3.87 22.30
CA ASP A 78 12.85 -5.04 21.60
C ASP A 78 11.45 -4.72 21.00
N PRO A 79 11.16 -5.14 19.75
CA PRO A 79 9.87 -4.88 19.12
C PRO A 79 8.67 -5.39 19.92
N LEU A 80 8.82 -6.50 20.66
CA LEU A 80 7.76 -7.02 21.51
C LEU A 80 7.49 -6.09 22.70
N GLU A 81 8.54 -5.58 23.34
CA GLU A 81 8.40 -4.62 24.45
C GLU A 81 7.73 -3.33 23.99
N VAL A 82 8.11 -2.83 22.81
CA VAL A 82 7.47 -1.66 22.20
C VAL A 82 5.99 -1.92 21.94
N ALA A 83 5.64 -3.09 21.43
CA ALA A 83 4.24 -3.47 21.20
C ALA A 83 3.45 -3.53 22.51
N VAL A 84 3.99 -4.19 23.55
CA VAL A 84 3.37 -4.28 24.88
C VAL A 84 3.15 -2.89 25.47
N TYR A 85 4.16 -2.03 25.42
CA TYR A 85 4.05 -0.65 25.91
C TYR A 85 2.88 0.10 25.26
N TRP A 86 2.74 0.04 23.93
CA TRP A 86 1.66 0.74 23.23
C TRP A 86 0.28 0.14 23.51
N ILE A 87 0.18 -1.18 23.65
CA ILE A 87 -1.06 -1.87 24.05
C ILE A 87 -1.48 -1.38 25.44
N GLU A 88 -0.57 -1.39 26.42
CA GLU A 88 -0.84 -0.92 27.78
C GLU A 88 -1.17 0.57 27.81
N TYR A 89 -0.48 1.38 27.01
CA TYR A 89 -0.73 2.83 26.92
C TYR A 89 -2.15 3.13 26.44
N VAL A 90 -2.61 2.44 25.39
CA VAL A 90 -3.97 2.58 24.86
C VAL A 90 -4.99 2.09 25.89
N ALA A 91 -4.76 0.94 26.53
CA ALA A 91 -5.63 0.40 27.56
C ALA A 91 -5.77 1.35 28.77
N LYS A 92 -4.66 1.95 29.19
CA LYS A 92 -4.60 2.86 30.35
C LYS A 92 -5.31 4.19 30.09
N HIS A 93 -5.15 4.76 28.89
CA HIS A 93 -5.67 6.10 28.59
C HIS A 93 -6.97 6.07 27.78
N GLN A 94 -7.52 4.88 27.50
CA GLN A 94 -8.73 4.67 26.70
C GLN A 94 -8.69 5.47 25.39
N VAL A 95 -7.50 5.61 24.80
CA VAL A 95 -7.39 6.35 23.55
C VAL A 95 -8.19 5.55 22.53
N GLY A 96 -9.16 6.19 21.86
CA GLY A 96 -9.96 5.59 20.79
C GLY A 96 -9.16 5.29 19.51
N LEU A 97 -7.93 4.78 19.68
CA LEU A 97 -6.95 4.45 18.67
C LEU A 97 -7.15 3.05 18.09
N MET A 98 -7.99 2.21 18.70
CA MET A 98 -8.46 1.02 18.00
C MET A 98 -9.30 1.51 16.83
N LEU A 99 -8.71 1.42 15.63
CA LEU A 99 -9.46 1.45 14.38
C LEU A 99 -10.69 0.59 14.61
N LYS A 100 -11.87 1.21 14.62
CA LYS A 100 -13.11 0.44 14.67
C LYS A 100 -12.97 -0.63 13.59
N PRO A 101 -13.21 -1.92 13.91
CA PRO A 101 -13.34 -2.92 12.86
C PRO A 101 -14.26 -2.35 11.78
N ALA A 102 -13.92 -2.47 10.50
CA ALA A 102 -14.75 -1.97 9.40
C ALA A 102 -16.19 -2.53 9.42
N PHE A 103 -16.47 -3.50 10.29
CA PHE A 103 -17.76 -4.12 10.55
C PHE A 103 -18.52 -3.51 11.74
N GLN A 104 -18.00 -2.47 12.40
CA GLN A 104 -18.63 -1.75 13.51
C GLN A 104 -19.23 -0.40 13.09
N ASP A 105 -19.26 -0.11 11.80
CA ASP A 105 -19.93 1.07 11.27
C ASP A 105 -21.44 0.94 11.51
N GLN A 106 -22.08 2.08 11.82
CA GLN A 106 -23.54 2.10 11.94
C GLN A 106 -24.15 1.69 10.59
N TRP A 107 -25.34 1.08 10.61
CA TRP A 107 -25.96 0.55 9.39
C TRP A 107 -26.07 1.58 8.26
N TYR A 108 -26.25 2.87 8.58
CA TYR A 108 -26.33 3.95 7.59
C TYR A 108 -24.97 4.34 6.98
N GLU A 109 -23.87 4.22 7.73
CA GLU A 109 -22.49 4.41 7.25
C GLU A 109 -22.10 3.24 6.35
N HIS A 110 -22.45 2.02 6.75
CA HIS A 110 -22.21 0.81 5.96
C HIS A 110 -22.85 0.87 4.57
N TYR A 111 -24.07 1.41 4.47
CA TYR A 111 -24.79 1.58 3.20
C TYR A 111 -24.50 2.91 2.47
N LEU A 112 -23.58 3.75 2.99
CA LEU A 112 -23.20 5.04 2.38
C LEU A 112 -24.42 5.89 2.00
N LEU A 113 -25.41 6.00 2.90
CA LEU A 113 -26.68 6.65 2.59
C LEU A 113 -26.52 8.13 2.21
N ASP A 114 -25.50 8.80 2.73
CA ASP A 114 -25.12 10.16 2.35
C ASP A 114 -24.70 10.26 0.88
N VAL A 115 -23.87 9.32 0.41
CA VAL A 115 -23.45 9.23 -0.99
C VAL A 115 -24.64 8.94 -1.90
N VAL A 116 -25.50 7.98 -1.52
CA VAL A 116 -26.73 7.66 -2.27
C VAL A 116 -27.66 8.86 -2.35
N ALA A 117 -27.83 9.59 -1.24
CA ALA A 117 -28.67 10.79 -1.20
C ALA A 117 -28.13 11.88 -2.14
N VAL A 118 -26.83 12.17 -2.09
CA VAL A 118 -26.18 13.15 -2.97
C VAL A 118 -26.34 12.76 -4.45
N LEU A 119 -26.07 11.50 -4.81
CA LEU A 119 -26.23 11.01 -6.18
C LEU A 119 -27.68 11.12 -6.66
N THR A 120 -28.65 10.82 -5.79
CA THR A 120 -30.08 10.93 -6.11
C THR A 120 -30.48 12.38 -6.37
N VAL A 121 -30.06 13.32 -5.52
CA VAL A 121 -30.35 14.75 -5.69
C VAL A 121 -29.75 15.27 -6.99
N VAL A 122 -28.51 14.90 -7.31
CA VAL A 122 -27.85 15.27 -8.57
C VAL A 122 -28.62 14.72 -9.77
N ALA A 123 -28.99 13.44 -9.76
CA ALA A 123 -29.73 12.81 -10.84
C ALA A 123 -31.11 13.47 -11.07
N VAL A 124 -31.86 13.73 -10.00
CA VAL A 124 -33.17 14.41 -10.07
C VAL A 124 -33.02 15.84 -10.60
N THR A 125 -32.01 16.57 -10.15
CA THR A 125 -31.75 17.95 -10.61
C THR A 125 -31.45 17.98 -12.10
N ILE A 126 -30.61 17.06 -12.59
CA ILE A 126 -30.31 16.94 -14.03
C ILE A 126 -31.58 16.62 -14.81
N ALA A 127 -32.37 15.62 -14.39
CA ALA A 127 -33.61 15.24 -15.06
C ALA A 127 -34.64 16.38 -15.11
N TYR A 128 -34.74 17.16 -14.03
CA TYR A 128 -35.62 18.32 -13.97
C TYR A 128 -35.18 19.42 -14.95
N LEU A 129 -33.89 19.75 -14.98
CA LEU A 129 -33.35 20.76 -15.87
C LEU A 129 -33.48 20.36 -17.35
N THR A 130 -33.20 19.10 -17.70
CA THR A 130 -33.37 18.62 -19.08
C THR A 130 -34.83 18.65 -19.51
N GLY A 131 -35.76 18.21 -18.65
CA GLY A 131 -37.20 18.31 -18.91
C GLY A 131 -37.66 19.76 -19.15
N ARG A 132 -37.17 20.70 -18.35
CA ARG A 132 -37.46 22.14 -18.51
C ARG A 132 -36.94 22.69 -19.84
N VAL A 133 -35.72 22.34 -20.23
CA VAL A 133 -35.12 22.75 -21.51
C VAL A 133 -35.91 22.18 -22.69
N ILE A 134 -36.26 20.90 -22.64
CA ILE A 134 -37.07 20.23 -23.68
C ILE A 134 -38.41 20.95 -23.84
N ILE A 135 -39.13 21.21 -22.76
CA ILE A 135 -40.42 21.93 -22.78
C ILE A 135 -40.25 23.33 -23.37
N ALA A 136 -39.19 24.06 -23.02
CA ALA A 136 -38.92 25.38 -23.56
C ALA A 136 -38.64 25.35 -25.07
N LEU A 137 -37.86 24.38 -25.55
CA LEU A 137 -37.60 24.18 -26.99
C LEU A 137 -38.87 23.81 -27.75
N TYR A 138 -39.70 22.92 -27.21
CA TYR A 138 -41.00 22.59 -27.81
C TYR A 138 -41.89 23.82 -27.94
N ARG A 139 -41.94 24.70 -26.92
CA ARG A 139 -42.71 25.95 -26.97
C ARG A 139 -42.15 26.95 -27.98
N LEU A 140 -40.82 27.03 -28.14
CA LEU A 140 -40.18 27.91 -29.11
C LEU A 140 -40.45 27.49 -30.56
N ILE A 141 -40.52 26.18 -30.83
CA ILE A 141 -40.75 25.63 -32.18
C ILE A 141 -42.24 25.72 -32.59
N LEU A 142 -43.16 25.74 -31.62
CA LEU A 142 -44.61 25.72 -31.86
C LEU A 142 -45.23 27.14 -31.89
N ILE A 143 -44.42 28.18 -31.72
CA ILE A 143 -44.74 29.61 -31.92
C ILE A 143 -44.12 30.06 -33.24
#